data_AF-A0A934ER97-F1
#
_entry.id   AF-A0A934ER97-F1
#
_cell.length_a   1.000
_cell.length_b   1.000
_cell.length_c   1.000
_cell.angle_alpha   90.00
_cell.angle_beta   90.00
_cell.angle_gamma   90.00
#
_symmetry.space_group_name_H-M   'P 1'
#
loop_
_entity.id
_entity.type
_entity.pdbx_description
1 polymer ?
#
loop_
_entity_poly.entity_id
_entity_poly.type
_entity_poly.pdbx_seq_one_letter_code
_entity_poly.pdbx_strand_id
1 'polypeptide(L)'
;MIKAFKSVLISLGLIVLMTGAFVGRSEVSAQTSHLFRTYKHEVPQKLSETSEAIAEGKKVYEKRCWYCHGIEGKGDGPASKTMFPKPRNFTRNEYKVRSTAAGSVPTDEDLFRIVTSGIEGTAMPFWNTISETERWQVIYYIKTFNEQFKKDTAPKVVSVGSVASTPDSIKRGQELFKEVKCYECHGEDGRGNGPLTVALQTEWNMPYRARDLSKSWNFKGGNATEDIYRTISTGFNETPMGSYLEKLSDEDRWHVAHYVKSLSKDMASDVVVKVKLSESEQLPIEPLDENWGKATPVEVPLAGQILASPRHWAPSIDAVMIRALYNKDEIAFLVEWDDSTNKQEEIFRDAMSLQFPTKIPESLKKPYFAMGDSSGAVNLWSWKAHWSDCLRGT
;
A
#
# COMPACT_ATOMS: atom_id res chain seq x y z
N MET A 1 -4.54 35.50 4.60
CA MET A 1 -5.45 36.44 5.27
C MET A 1 -6.55 35.62 5.97
N ILE A 2 -6.50 35.57 7.30
CA ILE A 2 -7.57 35.48 8.32
C ILE A 2 -8.82 34.59 8.06
N LYS A 3 -8.88 33.49 8.84
CA LYS A 3 -9.97 32.84 9.63
C LYS A 3 -11.31 32.41 8.97
N ALA A 4 -11.68 31.14 9.20
CA ALA A 4 -12.68 30.74 10.22
C ALA A 4 -12.62 29.22 10.51
N PHE A 5 -12.36 28.85 11.78
CA PHE A 5 -12.34 27.50 12.34
C PHE A 5 -13.36 27.43 13.49
N LYS A 6 -14.02 26.30 13.68
CA LYS A 6 -14.85 26.01 14.88
C LYS A 6 -14.62 24.59 15.38
N SER A 7 -14.42 24.48 16.70
CA SER A 7 -13.99 23.33 17.49
C SER A 7 -15.08 22.91 18.49
N VAL A 8 -15.08 21.65 18.94
CA VAL A 8 -15.93 21.17 20.05
C VAL A 8 -15.16 20.20 20.97
N LEU A 9 -15.34 20.42 22.28
CA LEU A 9 -14.68 19.85 23.46
C LEU A 9 -15.53 18.71 24.08
N ILE A 10 -14.93 17.65 24.64
CA ILE A 10 -15.61 16.75 25.58
C ILE A 10 -14.61 16.28 26.65
N SER A 11 -14.86 16.58 27.94
CA SER A 11 -14.07 16.16 29.11
C SER A 11 -14.97 15.56 30.20
N LEU A 12 -14.47 14.54 30.91
CA LEU A 12 -14.83 14.00 32.26
C LEU A 12 -14.15 12.60 32.36
N GLY A 13 -13.55 12.08 33.43
CA GLY A 13 -13.26 12.50 34.81
C GLY A 13 -12.96 11.23 35.66
N LEU A 14 -11.76 11.15 36.25
CA LEU A 14 -11.27 10.35 37.40
C LEU A 14 -11.32 8.79 37.39
N ILE A 15 -10.17 8.12 37.58
CA ILE A 15 -10.00 6.86 38.36
C ILE A 15 -8.51 6.63 38.76
N VAL A 16 -8.35 6.05 39.95
CA VAL A 16 -7.18 5.90 40.82
C VAL A 16 -6.03 5.03 40.26
N LEU A 17 -4.79 5.48 40.45
CA LEU A 17 -3.52 4.79 40.16
C LEU A 17 -3.15 3.77 41.24
N MET A 18 -2.85 2.53 40.83
CA MET A 18 -2.06 1.56 41.60
C MET A 18 -0.91 1.06 40.71
N THR A 19 0.31 1.40 41.11
CA THR A 19 1.56 1.02 40.44
C THR A 19 1.93 -0.42 40.76
N GLY A 20 2.05 -1.27 39.74
CA GLY A 20 2.63 -2.61 39.83
C GLY A 20 3.57 -2.84 38.67
N ALA A 21 4.88 -2.81 38.93
CA ALA A 21 5.91 -3.17 37.97
C ALA A 21 5.84 -4.68 37.71
N PHE A 22 5.57 -5.08 36.47
CA PHE A 22 5.79 -6.45 36.01
C PHE A 22 6.66 -6.44 34.76
N VAL A 23 7.91 -6.82 34.96
CA VAL A 23 8.86 -7.16 33.88
C VAL A 23 8.45 -8.51 33.34
N GLY A 24 7.83 -8.51 32.16
CA GLY A 24 7.50 -9.71 31.41
C GLY A 24 7.67 -9.43 29.92
N ARG A 25 8.85 -9.72 29.38
CA ARG A 25 9.05 -9.85 27.93
C ARG A 25 8.25 -11.06 27.46
N SER A 26 7.05 -10.84 26.94
CA SER A 26 6.41 -11.76 26.02
C SER A 26 6.47 -11.15 24.63
N GLU A 27 7.17 -11.84 23.73
CA GLU A 27 7.16 -11.54 22.30
C GLU A 27 5.75 -11.77 21.75
N VAL A 28 4.90 -10.74 21.82
CA VAL A 28 3.71 -10.65 21.00
C VAL A 28 4.19 -10.19 19.62
N SER A 29 4.70 -11.13 18.83
CA SER A 29 4.75 -10.96 17.38
C SER A 29 3.29 -10.93 16.91
N ALA A 30 2.71 -9.74 16.89
CA ALA A 30 1.41 -9.53 16.30
C ALA A 30 1.43 -10.08 14.87
N GLN A 31 0.31 -10.65 14.41
CA GLN A 31 0.07 -11.12 13.04
C GLN A 31 0.09 -9.97 11.99
N THR A 32 0.89 -8.93 12.21
CA THR A 32 1.05 -7.75 11.35
C THR A 32 1.93 -8.04 10.14
N SER A 33 2.83 -9.01 10.22
CA SER A 33 3.69 -9.39 9.10
C SER A 33 2.95 -10.00 7.91
N HIS A 34 1.72 -10.49 8.09
CA HIS A 34 0.92 -11.11 7.04
C HIS A 34 -0.09 -10.16 6.37
N LEU A 35 -0.30 -8.96 6.89
CA LEU A 35 -1.22 -7.99 6.28
C LEU A 35 -0.62 -7.28 5.07
N PHE A 36 0.72 -7.23 4.99
CA PHE A 36 1.43 -6.55 3.92
C PHE A 36 2.22 -7.53 3.08
N ARG A 37 2.20 -7.31 1.76
CA ARG A 37 2.99 -8.08 0.80
C ARG A 37 4.48 -8.04 1.15
N THR A 38 5.06 -9.21 1.40
CA THR A 38 6.51 -9.40 1.27
C THR A 38 6.84 -9.70 -0.19
N TYR A 39 7.59 -8.81 -0.83
CA TYR A 39 8.12 -9.08 -2.17
C TYR A 39 9.23 -10.14 -2.05
N LYS A 40 9.04 -11.31 -2.67
CA LYS A 40 10.03 -12.38 -2.66
C LYS A 40 10.88 -12.32 -3.92
N HIS A 41 12.20 -12.23 -3.75
CA HIS A 41 13.16 -12.28 -4.85
C HIS A 41 13.53 -13.70 -5.25
N GLU A 42 13.52 -14.62 -4.29
CA GLU A 42 13.85 -16.03 -4.50
C GLU A 42 12.84 -16.70 -5.43
N VAL A 43 13.37 -17.33 -6.47
CA VAL A 43 12.61 -18.14 -7.42
C VAL A 43 13.19 -19.56 -7.34
N PRO A 44 12.38 -20.58 -7.02
CA PRO A 44 12.83 -21.94 -6.91
C PRO A 44 13.23 -22.48 -8.28
N GLN A 45 13.83 -23.67 -8.29
CA GLN A 45 14.16 -24.35 -9.55
C GLN A 45 12.93 -24.41 -10.47
N LYS A 46 13.12 -23.96 -11.70
CA LYS A 46 12.07 -23.94 -12.71
C LYS A 46 11.65 -25.37 -13.06
N LEU A 47 10.34 -25.63 -12.99
CA LEU A 47 9.74 -26.90 -13.42
C LEU A 47 9.87 -27.06 -14.95
N SER A 48 10.03 -28.27 -15.47
CA SER A 48 9.96 -28.47 -16.93
C SER A 48 8.59 -28.09 -17.49
N GLU A 49 8.55 -27.30 -18.56
CA GLU A 49 7.32 -26.90 -19.24
C GLU A 49 6.85 -28.01 -20.19
N THR A 50 6.01 -28.92 -19.68
CA THR A 50 5.42 -30.03 -20.46
C THR A 50 3.92 -29.82 -20.69
N SER A 51 3.33 -30.57 -21.62
CA SER A 51 1.88 -30.61 -21.85
C SER A 51 1.09 -30.95 -20.59
N GLU A 52 1.61 -31.86 -19.77
CA GLU A 52 1.01 -32.28 -18.51
C GLU A 52 1.07 -31.13 -17.49
N ALA A 53 2.20 -30.44 -17.39
CA ALA A 53 2.34 -29.29 -16.50
C ALA A 53 1.37 -28.15 -16.88
N ILE A 54 1.16 -27.90 -18.18
CA ILE A 54 0.17 -26.93 -18.67
C ILE A 54 -1.26 -27.38 -18.31
N ALA A 55 -1.56 -28.68 -18.46
CA ALA A 55 -2.89 -29.24 -18.14
C ALA A 55 -3.20 -29.15 -16.64
N GLU A 56 -2.23 -29.42 -15.75
CA GLU A 56 -2.40 -29.19 -14.31
C GLU A 56 -2.53 -27.69 -13.99
N GLY A 57 -1.78 -26.83 -14.69
CA GLY A 57 -1.88 -25.39 -14.56
C GLY A 57 -3.27 -24.84 -14.89
N LYS A 58 -3.93 -25.41 -15.89
CA LYS A 58 -5.32 -25.09 -16.24
C LYS A 58 -6.27 -25.34 -15.07
N LYS A 59 -6.13 -26.47 -14.37
CA LYS A 59 -6.96 -26.79 -13.19
C LYS A 59 -6.77 -25.76 -12.07
N VAL A 60 -5.53 -25.32 -11.85
CA VAL A 60 -5.22 -24.26 -10.88
C VAL A 60 -5.90 -22.94 -11.29
N TYR A 61 -5.79 -22.56 -12.56
CA TYR A 61 -6.40 -21.33 -13.10
C TYR A 61 -7.93 -21.32 -12.97
N GLU A 62 -8.59 -22.42 -13.34
CA GLU A 62 -10.04 -22.60 -13.24
C GLU A 62 -10.55 -22.64 -11.79
N LYS A 63 -9.69 -23.00 -10.84
CA LYS A 63 -10.05 -22.96 -9.41
C LYS A 63 -9.85 -21.59 -8.77
N ARG A 64 -8.89 -20.80 -9.25
CA ARG A 64 -8.35 -19.65 -8.47
C ARG A 64 -8.24 -18.33 -9.21
N CYS A 65 -8.08 -18.33 -10.54
CA CYS A 65 -7.67 -17.13 -11.29
C CYS A 65 -8.78 -16.57 -12.20
N TRP A 66 -9.57 -17.43 -12.84
CA TRP A 66 -10.53 -17.03 -13.88
C TRP A 66 -11.61 -16.06 -13.40
N TYR A 67 -12.01 -16.11 -12.12
CA TYR A 67 -13.10 -15.27 -11.61
C TYR A 67 -12.76 -13.77 -11.72
N CYS A 68 -11.46 -13.44 -11.64
CA CYS A 68 -10.94 -12.10 -11.88
C CYS A 68 -10.43 -11.95 -13.33
N HIS A 69 -9.61 -12.89 -13.80
CA HIS A 69 -8.89 -12.75 -15.07
C HIS A 69 -9.66 -13.21 -16.31
N GLY A 70 -10.86 -13.75 -16.16
CA GLY A 70 -11.68 -14.29 -17.25
C GLY A 70 -11.27 -15.70 -17.66
N ILE A 71 -12.20 -16.44 -18.27
CA ILE A 71 -11.95 -17.81 -18.76
C ILE A 71 -10.91 -17.78 -19.89
N GLU A 72 -10.99 -16.77 -20.76
CA GLU A 72 -10.08 -16.57 -21.89
C GLU A 72 -8.87 -15.69 -21.54
N GLY A 73 -8.65 -15.40 -20.25
CA GLY A 73 -7.52 -14.59 -19.80
C GLY A 73 -7.60 -13.10 -20.14
N LYS A 74 -8.77 -12.59 -20.54
CA LYS A 74 -8.94 -11.20 -21.03
C LYS A 74 -9.04 -10.13 -19.92
N GLY A 75 -8.94 -10.52 -18.65
CA GLY A 75 -9.10 -9.60 -17.52
C GLY A 75 -10.56 -9.18 -17.26
N ASP A 76 -11.52 -9.93 -17.80
CA ASP A 76 -12.95 -9.62 -17.89
C ASP A 76 -13.82 -10.61 -17.07
N GLY A 77 -13.23 -11.29 -16.09
CA GLY A 77 -13.95 -12.21 -15.21
C GLY A 77 -15.08 -11.50 -14.44
N PRO A 78 -16.08 -12.23 -13.89
CA PRO A 78 -17.22 -11.62 -13.23
C PRO A 78 -16.87 -10.59 -12.14
N ALA A 79 -15.77 -10.81 -11.41
CA ALA A 79 -15.28 -9.90 -10.37
C ALA A 79 -14.68 -8.60 -10.92
N SER A 80 -14.19 -8.61 -12.17
CA SER A 80 -13.47 -7.49 -12.78
C SER A 80 -14.31 -6.22 -12.87
N LYS A 81 -15.66 -6.34 -12.92
CA LYS A 81 -16.59 -5.21 -13.12
C LYS A 81 -16.42 -4.11 -12.08
N THR A 82 -16.19 -4.47 -10.82
CA THR A 82 -16.04 -3.54 -9.69
C THR A 82 -14.60 -3.39 -9.22
N MET A 83 -13.62 -3.99 -9.91
CA MET A 83 -12.21 -3.92 -9.53
C MET A 83 -11.50 -2.73 -10.18
N PHE A 84 -10.83 -1.94 -9.34
CA PHE A 84 -9.95 -0.85 -9.73
C PHE A 84 -8.64 -0.97 -8.94
N PRO A 85 -7.49 -1.20 -9.60
CA PRO A 85 -7.29 -1.41 -11.03
C PRO A 85 -7.94 -2.69 -11.57
N LYS A 86 -8.24 -2.73 -12.88
CA LYS A 86 -8.76 -3.92 -13.56
C LYS A 86 -7.71 -5.06 -13.54
N PRO A 87 -8.16 -6.33 -13.49
CA PRO A 87 -7.28 -7.49 -13.66
C PRO A 87 -6.51 -7.44 -14.99
N ARG A 88 -5.31 -8.04 -15.01
CA ARG A 88 -4.47 -8.11 -16.21
C ARG A 88 -5.16 -8.96 -17.27
N ASN A 89 -5.23 -8.40 -18.49
CA ASN A 89 -5.48 -9.13 -19.72
C ASN A 89 -4.18 -9.83 -20.18
N PHE A 90 -4.15 -11.16 -20.11
CA PHE A 90 -3.02 -12.01 -20.47
C PHE A 90 -2.86 -12.21 -21.98
N THR A 91 -3.86 -11.87 -22.80
CA THR A 91 -3.78 -12.00 -24.27
C THR A 91 -2.96 -10.87 -24.91
N ARG A 92 -2.36 -9.99 -24.12
CA ARG A 92 -1.63 -8.81 -24.58
C ARG A 92 -0.26 -8.72 -23.90
N ASN A 93 0.65 -7.91 -24.46
CA ASN A 93 2.06 -7.85 -24.03
C ASN A 93 2.29 -6.88 -22.86
N GLU A 94 1.28 -6.12 -22.44
CA GLU A 94 1.45 -4.97 -21.57
C GLU A 94 1.55 -5.32 -20.08
N TYR A 95 2.41 -6.26 -19.71
CA TYR A 95 2.69 -6.58 -18.31
C TYR A 95 3.35 -5.38 -17.61
N LYS A 96 2.88 -5.08 -16.39
CA LYS A 96 3.34 -3.91 -15.62
C LYS A 96 4.68 -4.17 -14.96
N VAL A 97 4.77 -5.22 -14.16
CA VAL A 97 6.00 -5.57 -13.42
C VAL A 97 6.78 -6.60 -14.22
N ARG A 98 8.00 -6.25 -14.60
CA ARG A 98 8.87 -7.09 -15.43
C ARG A 98 10.31 -6.61 -15.39
N SER A 99 11.21 -7.51 -15.77
CA SER A 99 12.65 -7.28 -15.91
C SER A 99 13.08 -7.03 -17.37
N THR A 100 12.16 -7.10 -18.32
CA THR A 100 12.44 -6.99 -19.76
C THR A 100 12.27 -5.55 -20.28
N ALA A 101 12.60 -5.26 -21.54
CA ALA A 101 12.44 -3.93 -22.16
C ALA A 101 10.98 -3.55 -22.49
N ALA A 102 10.60 -2.27 -22.39
CA ALA A 102 9.23 -1.75 -22.65
C ALA A 102 8.51 -2.41 -23.84
N GLY A 103 7.26 -2.83 -23.62
CA GLY A 103 6.46 -3.56 -24.62
C GLY A 103 6.80 -5.06 -24.79
N SER A 104 7.84 -5.57 -24.13
CA SER A 104 8.16 -7.01 -24.13
C SER A 104 7.38 -7.78 -23.06
N VAL A 105 7.14 -9.07 -23.32
CA VAL A 105 6.60 -10.00 -22.32
C VAL A 105 7.58 -10.19 -21.14
N PRO A 106 7.07 -10.49 -19.93
CA PRO A 106 7.89 -10.80 -18.76
C PRO A 106 8.60 -12.14 -18.93
N THR A 107 9.64 -12.40 -18.12
CA THR A 107 10.20 -13.74 -18.00
C THR A 107 9.31 -14.64 -17.13
N ASP A 108 9.57 -15.95 -17.13
CA ASP A 108 8.82 -16.89 -16.29
C ASP A 108 9.07 -16.60 -14.79
N GLU A 109 10.27 -16.16 -14.44
CA GLU A 109 10.66 -15.75 -13.08
C GLU A 109 9.94 -14.45 -12.64
N ASP A 110 9.74 -13.50 -13.56
CA ASP A 110 8.91 -12.31 -13.30
C ASP A 110 7.47 -12.72 -12.95
N LEU A 111 6.88 -13.63 -13.74
CA LEU A 111 5.55 -14.16 -13.48
C LEU A 111 5.49 -14.92 -12.16
N PHE A 112 6.51 -15.72 -11.85
CA PHE A 112 6.59 -16.47 -10.59
C PHE A 112 6.63 -15.57 -9.37
N ARG A 113 7.46 -14.51 -9.40
CA ARG A 113 7.51 -13.50 -8.32
C ARG A 113 6.15 -12.83 -8.13
N ILE A 114 5.49 -12.44 -9.22
CA ILE A 114 4.18 -11.78 -9.15
C ILE A 114 3.07 -12.69 -8.64
N VAL A 115 2.99 -13.93 -9.11
CA VAL A 115 1.99 -14.89 -8.60
C VAL A 115 2.25 -15.19 -7.12
N THR A 116 3.52 -15.36 -6.75
CA THR A 116 3.92 -15.64 -5.36
C THR A 116 3.59 -14.51 -4.40
N SER A 117 3.96 -13.28 -4.74
CA SER A 117 3.83 -12.13 -3.84
C SER A 117 2.54 -11.33 -4.07
N GLY A 118 1.75 -11.60 -5.09
CA GLY A 118 0.61 -10.76 -5.45
C GLY A 118 1.05 -9.38 -5.96
N ILE A 119 0.13 -8.40 -6.00
CA ILE A 119 0.44 -7.01 -6.40
C ILE A 119 -0.24 -6.03 -5.43
N GLU A 120 0.58 -5.27 -4.70
CA GLU A 120 0.08 -4.35 -3.67
C GLU A 120 -0.77 -3.20 -4.24
N GLY A 121 -1.81 -2.84 -3.48
CA GLY A 121 -2.83 -1.87 -3.87
C GLY A 121 -3.59 -2.30 -5.14
N THR A 122 -3.81 -3.60 -5.30
CA THR A 122 -4.74 -4.22 -6.26
C THR A 122 -5.48 -5.39 -5.59
N ALA A 123 -6.49 -5.94 -6.25
CA ALA A 123 -7.19 -7.13 -5.75
C ALA A 123 -6.42 -8.45 -5.98
N MET A 124 -5.18 -8.42 -6.49
CA MET A 124 -4.39 -9.62 -6.77
C MET A 124 -3.67 -10.11 -5.51
N PRO A 125 -4.13 -11.21 -4.88
CA PRO A 125 -3.54 -11.70 -3.63
C PRO A 125 -2.20 -12.39 -3.89
N PHE A 126 -1.49 -12.68 -2.81
CA PHE A 126 -0.33 -13.58 -2.82
C PHE A 126 -0.78 -15.05 -2.92
N TRP A 127 -0.11 -15.85 -3.75
CA TRP A 127 -0.38 -17.28 -3.90
C TRP A 127 0.76 -18.15 -3.35
N ASN A 128 1.52 -17.66 -2.38
CA ASN A 128 2.44 -18.50 -1.59
C ASN A 128 1.72 -19.55 -0.72
N THR A 129 0.38 -19.54 -0.71
CA THR A 129 -0.52 -20.51 -0.07
C THR A 129 -0.71 -21.79 -0.87
N ILE A 130 -0.27 -21.82 -2.14
CA ILE A 130 -0.22 -23.02 -2.99
C ILE A 130 1.23 -23.42 -3.25
N SER A 131 1.44 -24.68 -3.66
CA SER A 131 2.78 -25.23 -3.87
C SER A 131 3.56 -24.48 -4.95
N GLU A 132 4.90 -24.57 -4.91
CA GLU A 132 5.76 -24.03 -5.98
C GLU A 132 5.47 -24.68 -7.33
N THR A 133 5.21 -25.98 -7.33
CA THR A 133 4.79 -26.74 -8.52
C THR A 133 3.51 -26.18 -9.13
N GLU A 134 2.45 -25.98 -8.33
CA GLU A 134 1.19 -25.42 -8.82
C GLU A 134 1.37 -23.99 -9.37
N ARG A 135 2.26 -23.19 -8.75
CA ARG A 135 2.59 -21.84 -9.25
C ARG A 135 3.31 -21.88 -10.60
N TRP A 136 4.28 -22.77 -10.79
CA TRP A 136 4.91 -22.96 -12.10
C TRP A 136 3.91 -23.43 -13.16
N GLN A 137 3.10 -24.42 -12.82
CA GLN A 137 2.08 -24.97 -13.73
C GLN A 137 1.09 -23.91 -14.19
N VAL A 138 0.53 -23.09 -13.27
CA VAL A 138 -0.42 -22.04 -13.65
C VAL A 138 0.22 -20.97 -14.53
N ILE A 139 1.52 -20.68 -14.35
CA ILE A 139 2.27 -19.76 -15.22
C ILE A 139 2.35 -20.30 -16.64
N TYR A 140 2.65 -21.60 -16.81
CA TYR A 140 2.66 -22.23 -18.14
C TYR A 140 1.30 -22.17 -18.81
N TYR A 141 0.21 -22.38 -18.07
CA TYR A 141 -1.13 -22.17 -18.60
C TYR A 141 -1.40 -20.70 -18.97
N ILE A 142 -1.01 -19.73 -18.13
CA ILE A 142 -1.18 -18.29 -18.42
C ILE A 142 -0.47 -17.89 -19.71
N LYS A 143 0.74 -18.41 -19.97
CA LYS A 143 1.51 -18.14 -21.19
C LYS A 143 0.78 -18.58 -22.45
N THR A 144 -0.10 -19.59 -22.37
CA THR A 144 -0.87 -20.07 -23.54
C THR A 144 -1.86 -19.03 -24.09
N PHE A 145 -2.25 -18.02 -23.31
CA PHE A 145 -3.15 -16.96 -23.76
C PHE A 145 -2.51 -15.96 -24.75
N ASN A 146 -1.18 -15.98 -24.90
CA ASN A 146 -0.47 -15.03 -25.76
C ASN A 146 0.66 -15.71 -26.53
N GLU A 147 0.53 -15.72 -27.86
CA GLU A 147 1.48 -16.31 -28.81
C GLU A 147 2.89 -15.74 -28.71
N GLN A 148 3.07 -14.54 -28.15
CA GLN A 148 4.39 -13.94 -27.94
C GLN A 148 5.27 -14.78 -26.99
N PHE A 149 4.68 -15.53 -26.06
CA PHE A 149 5.43 -16.45 -25.18
C PHE A 149 5.93 -17.71 -25.90
N LYS A 150 5.38 -18.05 -27.07
CA LYS A 150 5.79 -19.21 -27.86
C LYS A 150 6.92 -18.90 -28.85
N LYS A 151 7.30 -17.63 -28.99
CA LYS A 151 8.40 -17.25 -29.88
C LYS A 151 9.72 -17.64 -29.22
N ASP A 152 10.59 -18.33 -29.97
CA ASP A 152 11.89 -18.83 -29.50
C ASP A 152 12.91 -17.75 -29.10
N THR A 153 12.56 -16.47 -29.24
CA THR A 153 13.42 -15.38 -28.79
C THR A 153 13.10 -15.02 -27.35
N ALA A 154 13.93 -15.51 -26.43
CA ALA A 154 13.86 -15.10 -25.03
C ALA A 154 13.90 -13.55 -24.92
N PRO A 155 13.01 -12.94 -24.13
CA PRO A 155 12.98 -11.49 -24.02
C PRO A 155 14.27 -10.99 -23.37
N LYS A 156 14.85 -9.91 -23.90
CA LYS A 156 16.06 -9.31 -23.34
C LYS A 156 15.76 -8.74 -21.95
N VAL A 157 16.45 -9.28 -20.94
CA VAL A 157 16.40 -8.82 -19.56
C VAL A 157 17.31 -7.61 -19.41
N VAL A 158 16.81 -6.57 -18.75
CA VAL A 158 17.61 -5.39 -18.39
C VAL A 158 18.68 -5.81 -17.39
N SER A 159 19.93 -5.53 -17.72
CA SER A 159 21.05 -5.79 -16.81
C SER A 159 20.88 -4.93 -15.55
N VAL A 160 21.05 -5.56 -14.39
CA VAL A 160 21.04 -4.88 -13.09
C VAL A 160 22.48 -4.80 -12.62
N GLY A 161 23.09 -3.63 -12.79
CA GLY A 161 24.40 -3.31 -12.22
C GLY A 161 24.32 -3.10 -10.71
N SER A 162 25.33 -2.45 -10.12
CA SER A 162 25.21 -1.92 -8.77
C SER A 162 26.06 -0.67 -8.61
N VAL A 163 25.49 0.31 -7.91
CA VAL A 163 26.18 1.54 -7.50
C VAL A 163 25.99 1.66 -5.99
N ALA A 164 27.03 2.10 -5.28
CA ALA A 164 26.93 2.28 -3.84
C ALA A 164 25.95 3.42 -3.48
N SER A 165 25.14 3.20 -2.45
CA SER A 165 24.26 4.23 -1.89
C SER A 165 25.08 5.15 -0.98
N THR A 166 25.52 6.28 -1.52
CA THR A 166 26.24 7.34 -0.79
C THR A 166 25.37 8.61 -0.71
N PRO A 167 25.66 9.54 0.22
CA PRO A 167 24.98 10.84 0.25
C PRO A 167 25.03 11.59 -1.10
N ASP A 168 26.16 11.53 -1.80
CA ASP A 168 26.31 12.14 -3.13
C ASP A 168 25.43 11.46 -4.18
N SER A 169 25.32 10.13 -4.13
CA SER A 169 24.45 9.33 -5.00
C SER A 169 22.97 9.71 -4.81
N ILE A 170 22.54 9.88 -3.56
CA ILE A 170 21.18 10.33 -3.21
C ILE A 170 20.94 11.77 -3.70
N LYS A 171 21.90 12.67 -3.47
CA LYS A 171 21.81 14.06 -3.92
C LYS A 171 21.70 14.15 -5.45
N ARG A 172 22.54 13.40 -6.19
CA ARG A 172 22.44 13.33 -7.65
C ARG A 172 21.10 12.77 -8.10
N GLY A 173 20.58 11.76 -7.41
CA GLY A 173 19.25 11.20 -7.65
C GLY A 173 18.13 12.22 -7.46
N GLN A 174 18.23 13.08 -6.45
CA GLN A 174 17.28 14.16 -6.20
C GLN A 174 17.29 15.21 -7.33
N GLU A 175 18.48 15.60 -7.80
CA GLU A 175 18.64 16.52 -8.93
C GLU A 175 18.00 15.93 -10.20
N LEU A 176 18.35 14.67 -10.52
CA LEU A 176 17.78 13.94 -11.65
C LEU A 176 16.26 13.82 -11.57
N PHE A 177 15.71 13.54 -10.38
CA PHE A 177 14.26 13.46 -10.17
C PHE A 177 13.53 14.73 -10.62
N LYS A 178 14.18 15.90 -10.49
CA LYS A 178 13.68 17.19 -11.00
C LYS A 178 13.99 17.38 -12.47
N GLU A 179 15.22 17.11 -12.90
CA GLU A 179 15.67 17.26 -14.30
C GLU A 179 14.80 16.46 -15.27
N VAL A 180 14.48 15.21 -14.94
CA VAL A 180 13.62 14.33 -15.76
C VAL A 180 12.14 14.41 -15.40
N LYS A 181 11.75 15.39 -14.58
CA LYS A 181 10.35 15.73 -14.27
C LYS A 181 9.55 14.62 -13.59
N CYS A 182 10.19 13.77 -12.79
CA CYS A 182 9.48 12.75 -11.99
C CYS A 182 8.44 13.41 -11.05
N TYR A 183 8.74 14.61 -10.55
CA TYR A 183 7.88 15.39 -9.66
C TYR A 183 6.53 15.80 -10.30
N GLU A 184 6.43 15.88 -11.64
CA GLU A 184 5.16 16.23 -12.30
C GLU A 184 4.08 15.20 -11.98
N CYS A 185 4.45 13.93 -11.83
CA CYS A 185 3.56 12.86 -11.40
C CYS A 185 3.66 12.60 -9.89
N HIS A 186 4.88 12.46 -9.37
CA HIS A 186 5.11 11.98 -8.01
C HIS A 186 5.13 13.08 -6.94
N GLY A 187 5.09 14.36 -7.30
CA GLY A 187 5.27 15.47 -6.36
C GLY A 187 6.74 15.71 -6.00
N GLU A 188 7.05 16.90 -5.49
CA GLU A 188 8.42 17.28 -5.07
C GLU A 188 8.93 16.46 -3.88
N ASP A 189 8.01 16.00 -3.03
CA ASP A 189 8.26 15.17 -1.85
C ASP A 189 7.94 13.68 -2.08
N GLY A 190 7.58 13.30 -3.32
CA GLY A 190 7.27 11.93 -3.68
C GLY A 190 5.90 11.42 -3.23
N ARG A 191 4.99 12.27 -2.74
CA ARG A 191 3.67 11.85 -2.20
C ARG A 191 2.63 11.44 -3.23
N GLY A 192 2.96 11.46 -4.52
CA GLY A 192 2.05 11.08 -5.60
C GLY A 192 0.99 12.14 -5.90
N ASN A 193 1.25 13.40 -5.54
CA ASN A 193 0.38 14.57 -5.68
C ASN A 193 0.92 15.59 -6.70
N GLY A 194 1.75 15.15 -7.65
CA GLY A 194 2.30 16.02 -8.68
C GLY A 194 1.19 16.61 -9.57
N PRO A 195 1.42 17.80 -10.15
CA PRO A 195 0.40 18.53 -10.92
C PRO A 195 -0.20 17.72 -12.08
N LEU A 196 0.61 16.89 -12.76
CA LEU A 196 0.12 16.01 -13.84
C LEU A 196 -0.75 14.88 -13.28
N THR A 197 -0.42 14.32 -12.12
CA THR A 197 -1.29 13.32 -11.46
C THR A 197 -2.64 13.94 -11.09
N VAL A 198 -2.64 15.15 -10.55
CA VAL A 198 -3.87 15.87 -10.21
C VAL A 198 -4.71 16.12 -11.46
N ALA A 199 -4.12 16.69 -12.51
CA ALA A 199 -4.83 16.97 -13.77
C ALA A 199 -5.38 15.70 -14.44
N LEU A 200 -4.63 14.59 -14.43
CA LEU A 200 -5.10 13.30 -14.94
C LEU A 200 -6.38 12.85 -14.23
N GLN A 201 -6.49 13.09 -12.93
CA GLN A 201 -7.64 12.67 -12.13
C GLN A 201 -8.82 13.64 -12.23
N THR A 202 -8.58 14.94 -12.13
CA THR A 202 -9.63 15.96 -12.01
C THR A 202 -10.13 16.47 -13.35
N GLU A 203 -9.21 16.77 -14.28
CA GLU A 203 -9.55 17.38 -15.56
C GLU A 203 -9.87 16.33 -16.63
N TRP A 204 -9.09 15.23 -16.66
CA TRP A 204 -9.21 14.23 -17.73
C TRP A 204 -9.94 12.96 -17.30
N ASN A 205 -10.33 12.85 -16.03
CA ASN A 205 -11.03 11.71 -15.45
C ASN A 205 -10.36 10.35 -15.77
N MET A 206 -9.03 10.33 -15.76
CA MET A 206 -8.22 9.16 -16.02
C MET A 206 -7.93 8.40 -14.71
N PRO A 207 -7.87 7.06 -14.74
CA PRO A 207 -7.69 6.24 -13.54
C PRO A 207 -6.22 6.12 -13.09
N TYR A 208 -5.31 6.92 -13.67
CA TYR A 208 -3.89 6.82 -13.41
C TYR A 208 -3.50 7.68 -12.22
N ARG A 209 -2.75 7.06 -11.30
CA ARG A 209 -2.30 7.72 -10.09
C ARG A 209 -0.88 7.30 -9.76
N ALA A 210 -0.02 8.29 -9.54
CA ALA A 210 1.31 8.06 -9.00
C ALA A 210 1.21 7.49 -7.59
N ARG A 211 2.10 6.55 -7.26
CA ARG A 211 2.20 6.03 -5.88
C ARG A 211 2.90 7.06 -5.00
N ASP A 212 2.50 7.09 -3.73
CA ASP A 212 3.25 7.72 -2.67
C ASP A 212 4.54 6.93 -2.45
N LEU A 213 5.66 7.53 -2.83
CA LEU A 213 7.01 6.96 -2.74
C LEU A 213 7.51 6.87 -1.30
N SER A 214 6.89 7.57 -0.35
CA SER A 214 7.20 7.44 1.07
C SER A 214 6.72 6.10 1.65
N LYS A 215 5.74 5.45 1.00
CA LYS A 215 5.11 4.19 1.43
C LYS A 215 5.66 3.00 0.64
N SER A 216 6.83 2.49 1.04
CA SER A 216 7.58 1.46 0.27
C SER A 216 6.76 0.18 0.03
N TRP A 217 5.86 -0.18 0.95
CA TRP A 217 5.00 -1.36 0.86
C TRP A 217 4.08 -1.32 -0.37
N ASN A 218 3.70 -0.13 -0.85
CA ASN A 218 2.82 0.04 -2.02
C ASN A 218 3.50 -0.19 -3.38
N PHE A 219 4.80 -0.51 -3.39
CA PHE A 219 5.57 -0.62 -4.62
C PHE A 219 5.23 -1.93 -5.34
N LYS A 220 4.61 -1.81 -6.53
CA LYS A 220 4.15 -2.97 -7.32
C LYS A 220 5.30 -3.91 -7.69
N GLY A 221 6.45 -3.34 -8.01
CA GLY A 221 7.64 -4.05 -8.47
C GLY A 221 8.53 -4.64 -7.38
N GLY A 222 8.23 -4.37 -6.10
CA GLY A 222 9.14 -4.61 -4.97
C GLY A 222 9.72 -3.30 -4.42
N ASN A 223 10.27 -3.34 -3.22
CA ASN A 223 10.74 -2.17 -2.47
C ASN A 223 12.25 -2.20 -2.14
N ALA A 224 12.99 -3.20 -2.65
CA ALA A 224 14.45 -3.16 -2.65
C ALA A 224 14.96 -2.14 -3.68
N THR A 225 16.18 -1.65 -3.51
CA THR A 225 16.75 -0.63 -4.40
C THR A 225 16.84 -1.16 -5.84
N GLU A 226 17.17 -2.44 -6.01
CA GLU A 226 17.20 -3.15 -7.30
C GLU A 226 15.82 -3.20 -7.97
N ASP A 227 14.75 -3.31 -7.17
CA ASP A 227 13.37 -3.34 -7.67
C ASP A 227 12.91 -1.96 -8.13
N ILE A 228 13.32 -0.92 -7.40
CA ILE A 228 13.08 0.48 -7.75
C ILE A 228 13.85 0.81 -9.04
N TYR A 229 15.14 0.46 -9.10
CA TYR A 229 15.98 0.58 -10.29
C TYR A 229 15.34 -0.13 -11.49
N ARG A 230 14.89 -1.38 -11.31
CA ARG A 230 14.20 -2.14 -12.36
C ARG A 230 12.93 -1.43 -12.81
N THR A 231 12.14 -0.89 -11.88
CA THR A 231 10.91 -0.16 -12.20
C THR A 231 11.18 1.11 -13.00
N ILE A 232 12.20 1.90 -12.63
CA ILE A 232 12.62 3.09 -13.38
C ILE A 232 13.10 2.70 -14.78
N SER A 233 13.88 1.62 -14.87
CA SER A 233 14.43 1.13 -16.14
C SER A 233 13.33 0.62 -17.05
N THR A 234 12.47 -0.28 -16.60
CA THR A 234 11.49 -0.96 -17.47
C THR A 234 10.20 -0.18 -17.64
N GLY A 235 9.80 0.61 -16.64
CA GLY A 235 8.51 1.30 -16.61
C GLY A 235 7.31 0.36 -16.46
N PHE A 236 6.12 0.94 -16.31
CA PHE A 236 4.85 0.24 -16.23
C PHE A 236 4.06 0.38 -17.54
N ASN A 237 3.98 -0.70 -18.33
CA ASN A 237 3.18 -0.72 -19.56
C ASN A 237 1.71 -0.32 -19.28
N GLU A 238 1.07 0.35 -20.25
CA GLU A 238 -0.29 0.94 -20.15
C GLU A 238 -0.45 2.02 -19.07
N THR A 239 0.65 2.64 -18.62
CA THR A 239 0.60 3.77 -17.71
C THR A 239 1.51 4.89 -18.21
N PRO A 240 1.31 6.14 -17.74
CA PRO A 240 2.23 7.24 -18.02
C PRO A 240 3.67 7.02 -17.52
N MET A 241 3.89 6.06 -16.60
CA MET A 241 5.23 5.72 -16.11
C MET A 241 5.97 4.85 -17.13
N GLY A 242 6.55 5.50 -18.14
CA GLY A 242 7.34 4.85 -19.19
C GLY A 242 8.72 4.36 -18.73
N SER A 243 9.49 3.81 -19.67
CA SER A 243 10.88 3.40 -19.46
C SER A 243 11.84 4.59 -19.52
N TYR A 244 12.85 4.59 -18.65
CA TYR A 244 13.93 5.57 -18.65
C TYR A 244 15.27 4.99 -19.17
N LEU A 245 15.26 3.82 -19.81
CA LEU A 245 16.48 3.19 -20.36
C LEU A 245 17.23 4.10 -21.34
N GLU A 246 16.49 4.80 -22.20
CA GLU A 246 17.04 5.70 -23.23
C GLU A 246 17.22 7.14 -22.75
N LYS A 247 16.73 7.47 -21.54
CA LYS A 247 16.72 8.84 -21.00
C LYS A 247 17.80 9.09 -19.94
N LEU A 248 18.17 8.05 -19.20
CA LEU A 248 19.12 8.10 -18.11
C LEU A 248 20.20 7.06 -18.33
N SER A 249 21.44 7.37 -17.96
CA SER A 249 22.51 6.37 -17.92
C SER A 249 22.22 5.28 -16.88
N ASP A 250 22.96 4.16 -16.93
CA ASP A 250 22.82 3.10 -15.93
C ASP A 250 23.06 3.60 -14.50
N GLU A 251 24.13 4.37 -14.33
CA GLU A 251 24.54 4.97 -13.07
C GLU A 251 23.51 6.02 -12.58
N ASP A 252 23.00 6.88 -13.47
CA ASP A 252 21.97 7.85 -13.11
C ASP A 252 20.67 7.18 -12.65
N ARG A 253 20.26 6.08 -13.28
CA ARG A 253 19.08 5.32 -12.82
C ARG A 253 19.27 4.76 -11.41
N TRP A 254 20.48 4.36 -11.05
CA TRP A 254 20.81 3.97 -9.67
C TRP A 254 20.75 5.14 -8.70
N HIS A 255 21.27 6.30 -9.07
CA HIS A 255 21.14 7.52 -8.26
C HIS A 255 19.67 7.86 -7.98
N VAL A 256 18.81 7.84 -9.00
CA VAL A 256 17.36 8.05 -8.80
C VAL A 256 16.76 6.97 -7.89
N ALA A 257 17.14 5.71 -8.06
CA ALA A 257 16.67 4.63 -7.19
C ALA A 257 17.06 4.82 -5.72
N HIS A 258 18.30 5.28 -5.45
CA HIS A 258 18.74 5.63 -4.09
C HIS A 258 17.94 6.79 -3.50
N TYR A 259 17.68 7.83 -4.29
CA TYR A 259 16.85 8.94 -3.85
C TYR A 259 15.43 8.50 -3.52
N VAL A 260 14.77 7.75 -4.41
CA VAL A 260 13.44 7.19 -4.14
C VAL A 260 13.45 6.30 -2.89
N LYS A 261 14.47 5.46 -2.71
CA LYS A 261 14.62 4.64 -1.50
C LYS A 261 14.78 5.51 -0.25
N SER A 262 15.50 6.64 -0.33
CA SER A 262 15.69 7.58 0.79
C SER A 262 14.41 8.31 1.21
N LEU A 263 13.44 8.49 0.29
CA LEU A 263 12.11 9.03 0.60
C LEU A 263 11.23 8.00 1.31
N SER A 264 11.46 6.71 1.03
CA SER A 264 10.61 5.62 1.47
C SER A 264 10.91 5.16 2.89
N LYS A 265 9.86 4.76 3.61
CA LYS A 265 9.95 3.97 4.84
C LYS A 265 9.21 2.65 4.66
N ASP A 266 9.63 1.63 5.40
CA ASP A 266 8.88 0.39 5.51
C ASP A 266 7.78 0.54 6.56
N MET A 267 6.70 -0.22 6.40
CA MET A 267 5.57 -0.24 7.33
C MET A 267 6.05 -0.72 8.71
N ALA A 268 5.64 -0.02 9.77
CA ALA A 268 5.92 -0.47 11.13
C ALA A 268 5.09 -1.72 11.48
N SER A 269 5.73 -2.73 12.07
CA SER A 269 5.03 -3.97 12.49
C SER A 269 4.35 -3.87 13.85
N ASP A 270 4.68 -2.85 14.65
CA ASP A 270 4.10 -2.61 15.97
C ASP A 270 2.87 -1.70 15.85
N VAL A 271 1.69 -2.31 15.97
CA VAL A 271 0.39 -1.62 15.88
C VAL A 271 -0.20 -1.26 17.25
N VAL A 272 0.58 -1.42 18.32
CA VAL A 272 0.15 -1.03 19.66
C VAL A 272 0.41 0.45 19.86
N VAL A 273 -0.67 1.24 19.97
CA VAL A 273 -0.56 2.69 20.23
C VAL A 273 0.05 2.91 21.62
N LYS A 274 1.31 3.37 21.64
CA LYS A 274 2.04 3.72 22.86
C LYS A 274 1.69 5.15 23.26
N VAL A 275 0.88 5.30 24.29
CA VAL A 275 0.49 6.60 24.83
C VAL A 275 1.62 7.14 25.71
N LYS A 276 2.06 8.37 25.47
CA LYS A 276 3.16 8.99 26.22
C LYS A 276 2.61 10.01 27.23
N LEU A 277 3.18 10.02 28.44
CA LEU A 277 2.87 11.02 29.45
C LEU A 277 3.33 12.40 28.96
N SER A 278 2.43 13.37 28.97
CA SER A 278 2.72 14.77 28.68
C SER A 278 3.38 15.45 29.87
N GLU A 279 4.44 16.21 29.61
CA GLU A 279 5.07 17.09 30.59
C GLU A 279 4.28 18.41 30.77
N SER A 280 3.40 18.73 29.82
CA SER A 280 2.50 19.88 29.89
C SER A 280 1.22 19.51 30.63
N GLU A 281 0.73 20.43 31.47
CA GLU A 281 -0.58 20.30 32.12
C GLU A 281 -1.72 20.21 31.10
N GLN A 282 -1.62 20.95 29.99
CA GLN A 282 -2.60 20.93 28.91
C GLN A 282 -2.14 20.00 27.79
N LEU A 283 -3.05 19.15 27.32
CA LEU A 283 -2.83 18.32 26.15
C LEU A 283 -3.09 19.10 24.86
N PRO A 284 -2.46 18.70 23.74
CA PRO A 284 -2.70 19.33 22.45
C PRO A 284 -4.15 19.13 22.00
N ILE A 285 -4.76 20.20 21.53
CA ILE A 285 -6.16 20.20 21.04
C ILE A 285 -6.19 20.37 19.53
N GLU A 286 -5.21 21.09 18.97
CA GLU A 286 -5.10 21.35 17.54
C GLU A 286 -4.24 20.29 16.84
N PRO A 287 -4.61 19.85 15.62
CA PRO A 287 -3.84 18.83 14.89
C PRO A 287 -2.40 19.25 14.56
N LEU A 288 -2.15 20.55 14.42
CA LEU A 288 -0.84 21.10 14.03
C LEU A 288 0.01 21.54 15.23
N ASP A 289 -0.40 21.19 16.46
CA ASP A 289 0.37 21.52 17.66
C ASP A 289 1.72 20.77 17.67
N GLU A 290 2.81 21.50 17.86
CA GLU A 290 4.17 20.97 17.85
C GLU A 290 4.41 19.89 18.93
N ASN A 291 3.61 19.91 20.01
CA ASN A 291 3.71 18.91 21.08
C ASN A 291 3.38 17.50 20.59
N TRP A 292 2.65 17.32 19.47
CA TRP A 292 2.47 16.01 18.85
C TRP A 292 3.78 15.36 18.43
N GLY A 293 4.82 16.17 18.15
CA GLY A 293 6.18 15.71 17.87
C GLY A 293 6.81 14.94 19.04
N LYS A 294 6.33 15.13 20.28
CA LYS A 294 6.81 14.41 21.46
C LYS A 294 6.26 12.99 21.56
N ALA A 295 5.11 12.72 20.94
CA ALA A 295 4.45 11.41 20.94
C ALA A 295 5.12 10.45 19.95
N THR A 296 5.06 9.15 20.22
CA THR A 296 5.51 8.14 19.26
C THR A 296 4.40 7.90 18.23
N PRO A 297 4.63 8.10 16.94
CA PRO A 297 3.65 7.74 15.92
C PRO A 297 3.54 6.22 15.82
N VAL A 298 2.31 5.73 15.73
CA VAL A 298 2.00 4.33 15.47
C VAL A 298 1.18 4.24 14.21
N GLU A 299 1.73 3.55 13.22
CA GLU A 299 1.07 3.32 11.93
C GLU A 299 0.22 2.06 12.03
N VAL A 300 -1.06 2.19 11.73
CA VAL A 300 -2.04 1.11 11.82
C VAL A 300 -2.55 0.77 10.41
N PRO A 301 -2.28 -0.43 9.87
CA PRO A 301 -2.85 -0.91 8.61
C PRO A 301 -4.37 -0.78 8.59
N LEU A 302 -4.90 -0.38 7.45
CA LEU A 302 -6.31 -0.54 7.13
C LEU A 302 -6.53 -1.68 6.14
N ALA A 303 -7.62 -2.42 6.34
CA ALA A 303 -8.13 -3.38 5.39
C ALA A 303 -9.32 -2.79 4.62
N GLY A 304 -9.58 -3.33 3.44
CA GLY A 304 -10.73 -2.95 2.63
C GLY A 304 -12.09 -3.18 3.33
N GLN A 305 -13.07 -2.31 3.09
CA GLN A 305 -14.44 -2.48 3.58
C GLN A 305 -15.18 -3.54 2.75
N ILE A 306 -15.42 -4.70 3.35
CA ILE A 306 -16.10 -5.84 2.69
C ILE A 306 -17.46 -6.19 3.29
N LEU A 307 -17.87 -5.53 4.38
CA LEU A 307 -19.10 -5.82 5.12
C LEU A 307 -20.32 -5.19 4.46
N ALA A 308 -20.20 -3.95 3.99
CA ALA A 308 -21.27 -3.21 3.34
C ALA A 308 -21.04 -3.07 1.82
N SER A 309 -22.12 -2.99 1.06
CA SER A 309 -22.05 -2.63 -0.37
C SER A 309 -21.96 -1.11 -0.52
N PRO A 310 -21.13 -0.57 -1.43
CA PRO A 310 -20.19 -1.29 -2.29
C PRO A 310 -18.97 -1.83 -1.53
N ARG A 311 -18.57 -3.06 -1.83
CA ARG A 311 -17.37 -3.68 -1.23
C ARG A 311 -16.12 -3.14 -1.90
N HIS A 312 -15.16 -2.72 -1.10
CA HIS A 312 -13.85 -2.23 -1.54
C HIS A 312 -12.75 -3.10 -0.95
N TRP A 313 -12.24 -4.05 -1.74
CA TRP A 313 -11.20 -4.99 -1.29
C TRP A 313 -9.82 -4.33 -1.15
N ALA A 314 -9.52 -3.37 -2.03
CA ALA A 314 -8.31 -2.57 -1.99
C ALA A 314 -8.68 -1.17 -1.47
N PRO A 315 -8.31 -0.81 -0.24
CA PRO A 315 -8.64 0.50 0.30
C PRO A 315 -7.81 1.59 -0.39
N SER A 316 -8.41 2.77 -0.58
CA SER A 316 -7.70 3.96 -1.09
C SER A 316 -6.75 4.55 -0.05
N ILE A 317 -7.07 4.37 1.23
CA ILE A 317 -6.29 4.72 2.41
C ILE A 317 -5.85 3.41 3.06
N ASP A 318 -4.56 3.15 3.07
CA ASP A 318 -3.96 1.86 3.44
C ASP A 318 -3.48 1.79 4.89
N ALA A 319 -3.34 2.94 5.55
CA ALA A 319 -2.97 3.04 6.94
C ALA A 319 -3.43 4.37 7.54
N VAL A 320 -3.59 4.38 8.86
CA VAL A 320 -3.72 5.60 9.66
C VAL A 320 -2.52 5.73 10.58
N MET A 321 -2.00 6.93 10.77
CA MET A 321 -1.03 7.21 11.82
C MET A 321 -1.74 7.74 13.05
N ILE A 322 -1.41 7.18 14.21
CA ILE A 322 -1.97 7.55 15.49
C ILE A 322 -0.85 8.01 16.42
N ARG A 323 -1.03 9.19 17.01
CA ARG A 323 -0.23 9.68 18.14
C ARG A 323 -1.14 9.86 19.33
N ALA A 324 -0.65 9.55 20.52
CA ALA A 324 -1.44 9.69 21.73
C ALA A 324 -0.61 10.24 22.89
N LEU A 325 -1.19 11.23 23.57
CA LEU A 325 -0.62 11.85 24.77
C LEU A 325 -1.65 11.81 25.89
N TYR A 326 -1.19 11.64 27.12
CA TYR A 326 -2.08 11.69 28.29
C TYR A 326 -1.46 12.51 29.42
N ASN A 327 -2.29 13.06 30.29
CA ASN A 327 -1.90 13.63 31.58
C ASN A 327 -2.67 12.91 32.70
N LYS A 328 -2.74 13.50 33.90
CA LYS A 328 -3.46 12.90 35.04
C LYS A 328 -4.99 12.81 34.85
N ASP A 329 -5.57 13.65 34.00
CA ASP A 329 -7.02 13.85 33.89
C ASP A 329 -7.59 13.48 32.50
N GLU A 330 -6.76 13.53 31.46
CA GLU A 330 -7.17 13.50 30.06
C GLU A 330 -6.22 12.64 29.20
N ILE A 331 -6.75 12.23 28.04
CA ILE A 331 -6.00 11.60 26.96
C ILE A 331 -6.42 12.23 25.63
N ALA A 332 -5.44 12.52 24.78
CA ALA A 332 -5.62 13.11 23.47
C ALA A 332 -5.05 12.18 22.40
N PHE A 333 -5.76 12.07 21.28
CA PHE A 333 -5.36 11.29 20.11
C PHE A 333 -5.31 12.19 18.89
N LEU A 334 -4.21 12.14 18.16
CA LEU A 334 -4.10 12.66 16.80
C LEU A 334 -4.14 11.47 15.84
N VAL A 335 -5.07 11.51 14.90
CA VAL A 335 -5.23 10.49 13.87
C VAL A 335 -5.09 11.15 12.51
N GLU A 336 -4.15 10.65 11.72
CA GLU A 336 -3.75 11.20 10.43
C GLU A 336 -3.87 10.11 9.36
N TRP A 337 -4.29 10.49 8.16
CA TRP A 337 -4.32 9.59 7.01
C TRP A 337 -4.08 10.37 5.71
N ASP A 338 -3.44 9.71 4.75
CA ASP A 338 -3.15 10.30 3.44
C ASP A 338 -4.32 10.06 2.48
N ASP A 339 -5.39 10.86 2.57
CA ASP A 339 -6.40 10.86 1.51
C ASP A 339 -5.89 11.63 0.30
N SER A 340 -5.80 10.87 -0.76
CA SER A 340 -5.14 11.21 -2.00
C SER A 340 -6.08 10.94 -3.17
N THR A 341 -7.33 10.61 -2.86
CA THR A 341 -8.46 10.68 -3.77
C THR A 341 -9.14 12.03 -3.66
N ASN A 342 -9.13 12.64 -2.46
CA ASN A 342 -9.89 13.84 -2.14
C ASN A 342 -11.37 13.72 -2.57
N LYS A 343 -11.90 12.49 -2.50
CA LYS A 343 -13.27 12.17 -2.89
C LYS A 343 -14.11 12.05 -1.64
N GLN A 344 -15.19 12.82 -1.59
CA GLN A 344 -16.18 12.72 -0.52
C GLN A 344 -17.50 12.20 -1.10
N GLU A 345 -18.02 11.14 -0.50
CA GLU A 345 -19.35 10.61 -0.82
C GLU A 345 -20.34 10.98 0.29
N GLU A 346 -21.60 11.24 -0.08
CA GLU A 346 -22.64 11.59 0.91
C GLU A 346 -22.94 10.45 1.88
N ILE A 347 -22.86 9.21 1.39
CA ILE A 347 -23.26 7.98 2.11
C ILE A 347 -22.15 7.51 3.05
N PHE A 348 -20.88 7.56 2.62
CA PHE A 348 -19.71 7.18 3.42
C PHE A 348 -18.78 8.39 3.58
N ARG A 349 -19.15 9.24 4.54
CA ARG A 349 -18.30 10.38 4.95
C ARG A 349 -17.12 9.87 5.75
N ASP A 350 -16.04 10.64 5.74
CA ASP A 350 -14.91 10.41 6.63
C ASP A 350 -15.40 10.32 8.07
N ALA A 351 -15.08 9.21 8.71
CA ALA A 351 -15.51 8.90 10.04
C ALA A 351 -14.49 7.99 10.69
N MET A 352 -14.31 8.15 12.00
CA MET A 352 -13.49 7.27 12.80
C MET A 352 -14.17 6.99 14.13
N SER A 353 -13.91 5.81 14.68
CA SER A 353 -14.35 5.44 16.02
C SER A 353 -13.21 4.78 16.77
N LEU A 354 -12.91 5.29 17.96
CA LEU A 354 -12.03 4.64 18.93
C LEU A 354 -12.89 3.81 19.89
N GLN A 355 -12.54 2.54 20.06
CA GLN A 355 -13.28 1.59 20.89
C GLN A 355 -12.53 1.31 22.19
N PHE A 356 -13.20 1.57 23.30
CA PHE A 356 -12.66 1.31 24.64
C PHE A 356 -13.51 0.26 25.36
N PRO A 357 -12.93 -0.83 25.87
CA PRO A 357 -13.63 -1.73 26.76
C PRO A 357 -14.22 -0.97 27.96
N THR A 358 -15.47 -1.26 28.35
CA THR A 358 -16.06 -0.65 29.56
C THR A 358 -15.45 -1.17 30.85
N LYS A 359 -14.76 -2.31 30.77
CA LYS A 359 -13.98 -2.93 31.86
C LYS A 359 -12.62 -3.35 31.31
N ILE A 360 -11.57 -3.20 32.12
CA ILE A 360 -10.24 -3.68 31.76
C ILE A 360 -10.32 -5.21 31.59
N PRO A 361 -9.95 -5.77 30.43
CA PRO A 361 -10.00 -7.20 30.21
C PRO A 361 -9.04 -7.94 31.17
N GLU A 362 -9.55 -8.92 31.91
CA GLU A 362 -8.74 -9.79 32.78
C GLU A 362 -7.97 -10.87 31.99
N SER A 363 -8.26 -11.01 30.69
CA SER A 363 -7.62 -11.95 29.79
C SER A 363 -7.21 -11.26 28.49
N LEU A 364 -6.43 -11.96 27.66
CA LEU A 364 -6.06 -11.48 26.32
C LEU A 364 -7.25 -11.39 25.35
N LYS A 365 -8.43 -11.90 25.72
CA LYS A 365 -9.64 -11.79 24.89
C LYS A 365 -10.14 -10.35 24.91
N LYS A 366 -10.00 -9.67 23.77
CA LYS A 366 -10.53 -8.32 23.55
C LYS A 366 -12.03 -8.37 23.20
N PRO A 367 -12.80 -7.32 23.50
CA PRO A 367 -14.16 -7.16 22.98
C PRO A 367 -14.18 -7.26 21.45
N TYR A 368 -15.30 -7.70 20.89
CA TYR A 368 -15.46 -7.77 19.45
C TYR A 368 -15.19 -6.41 18.79
N PHE A 369 -14.42 -6.41 17.70
CA PHE A 369 -13.89 -5.17 17.12
C PHE A 369 -14.95 -4.33 16.41
N ALA A 370 -16.09 -4.93 16.03
CA ALA A 370 -17.20 -4.20 15.41
C ALA A 370 -18.25 -3.83 16.47
N MET A 371 -17.87 -2.88 17.35
CA MET A 371 -18.74 -2.28 18.36
C MET A 371 -19.05 -3.17 19.58
N GLY A 372 -18.18 -4.13 19.90
CA GLY A 372 -18.35 -5.04 21.02
C GLY A 372 -19.44 -6.10 20.79
N ASP A 373 -19.74 -6.86 21.85
CA ASP A 373 -20.82 -7.84 21.88
C ASP A 373 -21.42 -7.93 23.30
N SER A 374 -22.41 -8.80 23.51
CA SER A 374 -23.06 -8.97 24.82
C SER A 374 -22.10 -9.44 25.92
N SER A 375 -20.98 -10.06 25.57
CA SER A 375 -19.93 -10.51 26.51
C SER A 375 -18.84 -9.46 26.74
N GLY A 376 -18.76 -8.43 25.90
CA GLY A 376 -17.75 -7.37 25.95
C GLY A 376 -18.33 -6.04 25.48
N ALA A 377 -18.98 -5.32 26.38
CA ALA A 377 -19.48 -3.98 26.12
C ALA A 377 -18.33 -2.97 25.94
N VAL A 378 -18.55 -1.97 25.08
CA VAL A 378 -17.54 -0.97 24.74
C VAL A 378 -18.13 0.43 24.72
N ASN A 379 -17.29 1.43 25.04
CA ASN A 379 -17.53 2.83 24.75
C ASN A 379 -16.92 3.18 23.40
N LEU A 380 -17.68 3.87 22.55
CA LEU A 380 -17.23 4.32 21.24
C LEU A 380 -17.10 5.83 21.23
N TRP A 381 -15.88 6.32 21.02
CA TRP A 381 -15.64 7.73 20.75
C TRP A 381 -15.60 7.91 19.26
N SER A 382 -16.63 8.55 18.70
CA SER A 382 -16.82 8.65 17.25
C SER A 382 -16.71 10.08 16.77
N TRP A 383 -16.01 10.25 15.66
CA TRP A 383 -15.93 11.48 14.90
C TRP A 383 -16.46 11.23 13.49
N LYS A 384 -17.15 12.22 12.91
CA LYS A 384 -17.64 12.20 11.53
C LYS A 384 -17.44 13.58 10.92
N ALA A 385 -16.99 13.63 9.68
CA ALA A 385 -16.96 14.86 8.90
C ALA A 385 -18.40 15.36 8.65
N HIS A 386 -18.66 16.64 8.96
CA HIS A 386 -19.94 17.32 8.70
C HIS A 386 -19.79 18.29 7.51
N TRP A 387 -20.78 18.30 6.61
CA TRP A 387 -20.77 19.10 5.37
C TRP A 387 -21.00 20.61 5.57
N SER A 388 -21.49 21.05 6.73
CA SER A 388 -22.10 22.38 6.88
C SER A 388 -21.14 23.57 7.01
N ASP A 389 -19.82 23.37 7.09
CA ASP A 389 -18.88 24.48 7.34
C ASP A 389 -17.86 24.76 6.22
N CYS A 390 -17.86 23.98 5.12
CA CYS A 390 -16.87 24.15 4.04
C CYS A 390 -17.33 25.01 2.84
N LEU A 391 -18.59 25.47 2.78
CA LEU A 391 -19.16 26.17 1.60
C LEU A 391 -19.78 27.55 1.85
N ARG A 392 -19.40 28.27 2.92
CA ARG A 392 -19.73 29.70 3.04
C ARG A 392 -18.55 30.52 3.54
N GLY A 393 -17.64 30.81 2.62
CA GLY A 393 -16.72 31.94 2.68
C GLY A 393 -17.02 32.90 1.53
N THR A 394 -17.96 33.81 1.73
CA THR A 394 -18.04 35.12 1.06
C THR A 394 -18.13 36.18 2.13
#